data_AF-A0A136KH21-F1
#
_entry.id   AF-A0A136KH21-F1
#
_cell.length_a   1.000
_cell.length_b   1.000
_cell.length_c   1.000
_cell.angle_alpha   90.00
_cell.angle_beta   90.00
_cell.angle_gamma   90.00
#
_symmetry.space_group_name_H-M   'P 1'
#
loop_
_entity.id
_entity.type
_entity.pdbx_description
1 polymer ?
#
loop_
_entity_poly.entity_id
_entity_poly.type
_entity_poly.pdbx_seq_one_letter_code
_entity_poly.pdbx_strand_id
1 'polypeptide(L)'
;MFFVALNIAISSFLVLVLKQGAWVLALSFSVTIIGNVIISLIVLYRKIGGYRLPELFGGVTKIVIATVCSAFPAYVLLRLLDSLIINTTRTLSLLLLMFVVGGVYLSGYLLLCWLLGVSELAVVTKLFCSGTTVWEKAERSFYRCHCMKKFRVYFVHTV
;
A
#
# COMPACT_ATOMS: atom_id res chain seq x y z
N MET A 1 13.55 18.85 -11.55
CA MET A 1 13.40 19.43 -12.90
C MET A 1 13.51 18.39 -14.02
N PHE A 2 14.53 17.53 -14.02
CA PHE A 2 14.74 16.49 -15.06
C PHE A 2 13.49 15.62 -15.36
N PHE A 3 12.86 15.02 -14.35
CA PHE A 3 11.67 14.18 -14.55
C PHE A 3 10.45 14.94 -15.07
N VAL A 4 10.30 16.21 -14.68
CA VAL A 4 9.20 17.05 -15.18
C VAL A 4 9.39 17.31 -16.68
N ALA A 5 10.62 17.59 -17.12
CA ALA A 5 10.93 17.74 -18.54
C ALA A 5 10.70 16.44 -19.32
N LEU A 6 11.09 15.29 -18.76
CA LEU A 6 10.84 13.97 -19.34
C LEU A 6 9.33 13.70 -19.51
N ASN A 7 8.52 14.03 -18.49
CA ASN A 7 7.07 13.87 -18.55
C ASN A 7 6.45 14.70 -19.66
N ILE A 8 6.83 15.99 -19.75
CA ILE A 8 6.33 16.90 -20.77
C ILE A 8 6.73 16.40 -22.16
N ALA A 9 7.96 15.93 -22.34
CA ALA A 9 8.41 15.38 -23.62
C ALA A 9 7.62 14.13 -24.04
N ILE A 10 7.47 13.15 -23.13
CA ILE A 10 6.73 11.90 -23.39
C ILE A 10 5.26 12.19 -23.65
N SER A 11 4.62 13.00 -22.81
CA SER A 11 3.21 13.34 -22.95
C SER A 11 2.94 14.11 -24.25
N SER A 12 3.81 15.06 -24.62
CA SER A 12 3.65 15.83 -25.87
C SER A 12 3.82 14.94 -27.09
N PHE A 13 4.80 14.03 -27.07
CA PHE A 13 5.03 13.07 -28.15
C PHE A 13 3.83 12.13 -28.35
N LEU A 14 3.33 11.55 -27.25
CA LEU A 14 2.18 10.63 -27.30
C LEU A 14 0.88 11.31 -27.75
N VAL A 15 0.64 12.56 -27.34
CA VAL A 15 -0.58 13.29 -27.74
C VAL A 15 -0.53 13.71 -29.22
N LEU A 16 0.62 14.24 -29.68
CA LEU A 16 0.74 14.77 -31.04
C LEU A 16 0.90 13.69 -32.12
N VAL A 17 1.62 12.60 -31.80
CA VAL A 17 1.93 11.55 -32.80
C VAL A 17 0.87 10.44 -32.78
N LEU A 18 0.47 9.97 -31.59
CA LEU A 18 -0.47 8.85 -31.48
C LEU A 18 -1.95 9.27 -31.50
N LYS A 19 -2.27 10.57 -31.34
CA LYS A 19 -3.65 11.11 -31.24
C LYS A 19 -4.57 10.33 -30.30
N GLN A 20 -3.99 9.70 -29.28
CA GLN A 20 -4.74 8.95 -28.28
C GLN A 20 -5.28 9.92 -27.22
N GLY A 21 -6.49 9.65 -26.72
CA GLY A 21 -7.19 10.52 -25.78
C GLY A 21 -6.50 10.71 -24.41
N ALA A 22 -7.23 11.28 -23.45
CA ALA A 22 -6.67 11.73 -22.16
C ALA A 22 -5.95 10.65 -21.32
N TRP A 23 -6.25 9.37 -21.56
CA TRP A 23 -5.65 8.23 -20.85
C TRP A 23 -4.13 8.17 -20.98
N VAL A 24 -3.59 8.68 -22.08
CA VAL A 24 -2.16 8.60 -22.36
C VAL A 24 -1.35 9.63 -21.55
N LEU A 25 -1.99 10.72 -21.11
CA LEU A 25 -1.39 11.65 -20.16
C LEU A 25 -1.18 10.98 -18.80
N ALA A 26 -2.19 10.25 -18.32
CA ALA A 26 -2.09 9.52 -17.05
C ALA A 26 -0.96 8.47 -17.10
N LEU A 27 -0.85 7.75 -18.22
CA LEU A 27 0.20 6.74 -18.43
C LEU A 27 1.60 7.38 -18.39
N SER A 28 1.78 8.52 -19.07
CA SER A 28 3.04 9.28 -19.06
C SER A 28 3.41 9.74 -17.64
N PHE A 29 2.41 10.19 -16.87
CA PHE A 29 2.58 10.56 -15.46
C PHE A 29 3.02 9.39 -14.59
N SER A 30 2.35 8.24 -14.69
CA SER A 30 2.70 7.05 -13.91
C SER A 30 4.13 6.59 -14.20
N VAL A 31 4.53 6.50 -15.47
CA VAL A 31 5.89 6.09 -15.86
C VAL A 31 6.94 7.05 -15.30
N THR A 32 6.69 8.36 -15.39
CA THR A 32 7.61 9.37 -14.88
C THR A 32 7.78 9.25 -13.36
N ILE A 33 6.67 9.12 -12.62
CA ILE A 33 6.70 9.03 -11.16
C ILE A 33 7.43 7.77 -10.71
N ILE A 34 7.18 6.63 -11.36
CA ILE A 34 7.87 5.37 -11.05
C ILE A 34 9.39 5.54 -11.24
N GLY A 35 9.82 6.11 -12.36
CA GLY A 35 11.24 6.39 -12.60
C GLY A 35 11.85 7.31 -11.55
N ASN A 36 11.12 8.36 -11.15
CA ASN A 36 11.57 9.29 -10.11
C ASN A 36 11.78 8.60 -8.76
N VAL A 37 10.82 7.76 -8.34
CA VAL A 37 10.92 6.99 -7.10
C VAL A 37 12.10 6.02 -7.14
N ILE A 38 12.31 5.31 -8.25
CA ILE A 38 13.43 4.36 -8.39
C ILE A 38 14.78 5.08 -8.24
N ILE A 39 14.95 6.23 -8.91
CA ILE A 39 16.21 6.98 -8.83
C ILE A 39 16.41 7.58 -7.43
N SER A 40 15.37 8.08 -6.78
CA SER A 40 15.45 8.47 -5.36
C SER A 40 15.86 7.32 -4.46
N LEU A 41 15.33 6.10 -4.69
CA LEU A 41 15.66 4.91 -3.91
C LEU A 41 17.14 4.53 -4.11
N ILE A 42 17.65 4.55 -5.35
CA ILE A 42 19.07 4.28 -5.65
C ILE A 42 19.99 5.32 -4.99
N VAL A 43 19.67 6.61 -5.09
CA VAL A 43 20.46 7.68 -4.45
C VAL A 43 20.46 7.48 -2.93
N LEU A 44 19.32 7.11 -2.35
CA LEU A 44 19.19 6.81 -0.93
C LEU A 44 20.05 5.60 -0.52
N TYR A 45 20.12 4.55 -1.34
CA TYR A 45 20.99 3.39 -1.11
C TYR A 45 22.45 3.79 -0.97
N ARG A 46 22.90 4.64 -1.90
CA ARG A 46 24.28 5.14 -1.92
C ARG A 46 24.57 6.05 -0.73
N LYS A 47 23.60 6.85 -0.28
CA LYS A 47 23.79 7.82 0.80
C LYS A 47 23.82 7.20 2.19
N ILE A 48 23.09 6.11 2.42
CA ILE A 48 23.00 5.44 3.74
C ILE A 48 24.04 4.30 3.87
N GLY A 49 24.79 3.99 2.80
CA GLY A 49 25.82 2.94 2.84
C GLY A 49 25.28 1.52 2.66
N GLY A 50 24.09 1.40 2.06
CA GLY A 50 23.43 0.13 1.78
C GLY A 50 22.37 -0.27 2.80
N TYR A 51 21.23 -0.76 2.31
CA TYR A 51 20.18 -1.39 3.11
C TYR A 51 19.98 -2.85 2.67
N ARG A 52 19.52 -3.70 3.60
CA ARG A 52 19.22 -5.11 3.33
C ARG A 52 17.99 -5.22 2.41
N LEU A 53 18.24 -5.25 1.11
CA LEU A 53 17.25 -5.49 0.05
C LEU A 53 16.26 -6.63 0.37
N PRO A 54 16.68 -7.83 0.85
CA PRO A 54 15.74 -8.92 1.11
C PRO A 54 14.74 -8.61 2.24
N GLU A 55 15.13 -7.86 3.26
CA GLU A 55 14.22 -7.46 4.34
C GLU A 55 13.18 -6.45 3.82
N LEU A 56 13.60 -5.51 2.95
CA LEU A 56 12.71 -4.53 2.33
C LEU A 56 11.67 -5.21 1.41
N PHE A 57 12.11 -6.11 0.53
CA PHE A 57 11.19 -6.86 -0.35
C PHE A 57 10.28 -7.81 0.45
N GLY A 58 10.75 -8.35 1.57
CA GLY A 58 9.94 -9.16 2.48
C GLY A 58 8.75 -8.36 3.05
N GLY A 59 8.99 -7.11 3.48
CA GLY A 59 7.93 -6.20 3.93
C GLY A 59 6.93 -5.85 2.82
N VAL A 60 7.44 -5.43 1.65
CA VAL A 60 6.60 -5.06 0.50
C VAL A 60 5.71 -6.21 0.05
N THR A 61 6.24 -7.44 0.00
CA THR A 61 5.45 -8.61 -0.44
C THR A 61 4.27 -8.87 0.49
N LYS A 62 4.46 -8.76 1.81
CA LYS A 62 3.36 -8.91 2.78
C LYS A 62 2.29 -7.84 2.60
N ILE A 63 2.69 -6.59 2.33
CA ILE A 63 1.77 -5.48 2.06
C ILE A 63 0.96 -5.76 0.78
N VAL A 64 1.61 -6.22 -0.29
CA VAL A 64 0.94 -6.56 -1.56
C VAL A 64 -0.07 -7.69 -1.34
N ILE A 65 0.29 -8.74 -0.62
CA ILE A 65 -0.63 -9.85 -0.30
C ILE A 65 -1.83 -9.33 0.50
N ALA A 66 -1.61 -8.53 1.54
CA ALA A 66 -2.69 -7.94 2.33
C ALA A 66 -3.64 -7.10 1.48
N THR A 67 -3.08 -6.26 0.59
CA THR A 67 -3.82 -5.38 -0.33
C THR A 67 -4.69 -6.17 -1.30
N VAL A 68 -4.14 -7.19 -1.95
CA VAL A 68 -4.87 -8.00 -2.93
C VAL A 68 -5.97 -8.82 -2.24
N CYS A 69 -5.66 -9.42 -1.10
CA CYS A 69 -6.64 -10.20 -0.35
C CYS A 69 -7.76 -9.32 0.25
N SER A 70 -7.48 -8.07 0.65
CA SER A 70 -8.53 -7.14 1.11
C SER A 70 -9.34 -6.54 -0.04
N ALA A 71 -8.77 -6.43 -1.24
CA ALA A 71 -9.46 -5.92 -2.42
C ALA A 71 -10.58 -6.84 -2.90
N PHE A 72 -10.39 -8.17 -2.79
CA PHE A 72 -11.36 -9.16 -3.27
C PHE A 72 -12.76 -9.00 -2.64
N PRO A 73 -12.93 -9.02 -1.30
CA PRO A 73 -14.25 -8.83 -0.69
C PRO A 73 -14.82 -7.43 -0.93
N ALA A 74 -13.98 -6.39 -0.99
CA ALA A 74 -14.41 -5.03 -1.28
C ALA A 74 -14.94 -4.88 -2.72
N TYR A 75 -14.32 -5.55 -3.69
CA TYR A 75 -14.78 -5.58 -5.08
C TYR A 75 -16.14 -6.27 -5.22
N VAL A 76 -16.31 -7.41 -4.53
CA VAL A 76 -17.61 -8.10 -4.48
C VAL A 76 -18.67 -7.19 -3.87
N LEU A 77 -18.36 -6.54 -2.75
CA LEU A 77 -19.28 -5.58 -2.11
C LEU A 77 -19.64 -4.42 -3.04
N LEU A 78 -18.67 -3.86 -3.77
CA LEU A 78 -18.89 -2.80 -4.75
C LEU A 78 -19.92 -3.22 -5.80
N ARG A 79 -19.76 -4.40 -6.41
CA ARG A 79 -20.71 -4.91 -7.40
C ARG A 79 -22.10 -5.18 -6.81
N LEU A 80 -22.18 -5.74 -5.61
CA LEU A 80 -23.47 -6.01 -4.96
C LEU A 80 -24.24 -4.72 -4.67
N LEU A 81 -23.56 -3.72 -4.10
CA LEU A 81 -24.20 -2.48 -3.66
C LEU A 81 -24.62 -1.58 -4.84
N ASP A 82 -23.82 -1.58 -5.91
CA ASP A 82 -24.14 -0.90 -7.18
C ASP A 82 -25.39 -1.51 -7.83
N SER A 83 -25.53 -2.83 -7.81
CA SER A 83 -26.66 -3.52 -8.44
C SER A 83 -27.95 -3.57 -7.62
N LEU A 84 -27.90 -3.56 -6.28
CA LEU A 84 -29.07 -3.81 -5.41
C LEU A 84 -29.69 -2.55 -4.78
N ILE A 85 -28.92 -1.52 -4.44
CA ILE A 85 -29.40 -0.44 -3.56
C ILE A 85 -29.19 0.97 -4.14
N ILE A 86 -28.12 1.19 -4.91
CA ILE A 86 -27.65 2.55 -5.20
C ILE A 86 -27.78 2.86 -6.69
N ASN A 87 -28.81 3.64 -7.06
CA ASN A 87 -28.86 4.24 -8.39
C ASN A 87 -27.71 5.26 -8.55
N THR A 88 -26.70 4.91 -9.36
CA THR A 88 -25.48 5.71 -9.59
C THR A 88 -25.67 6.94 -10.47
N THR A 89 -26.92 7.30 -10.80
CA THR A 89 -27.26 8.49 -11.59
C THR A 89 -26.99 9.80 -10.84
N ARG A 90 -26.87 9.78 -9.51
CA ARG A 90 -26.63 10.97 -8.67
C ARG A 90 -25.25 10.90 -8.01
N THR A 91 -24.54 12.04 -7.96
CA THR A 91 -23.20 12.15 -7.38
C THR A 91 -23.15 11.78 -5.89
N LEU A 92 -24.21 12.08 -5.12
CA LEU A 92 -24.29 11.72 -3.70
C LEU A 92 -24.33 10.20 -3.48
N SER A 93 -25.04 9.49 -4.35
CA SER A 93 -25.13 8.02 -4.34
C SER A 93 -23.77 7.37 -4.60
N LEU A 94 -23.02 7.89 -5.59
CA LEU A 94 -21.65 7.45 -5.87
C LEU A 94 -20.70 7.71 -4.70
N LEU A 95 -20.83 8.87 -4.04
CA LEU A 95 -19.98 9.21 -2.90
C LEU A 95 -20.22 8.26 -1.72
N LEU A 96 -21.49 7.97 -1.40
CA LEU A 96 -21.85 7.02 -0.35
C LEU A 96 -21.33 5.61 -0.66
N LEU A 97 -21.47 5.15 -1.90
CA LEU A 97 -20.93 3.87 -2.36
C LEU A 97 -19.40 3.79 -2.14
N MET A 98 -18.67 4.83 -2.54
CA MET A 98 -17.21 4.92 -2.38
C MET A 98 -16.80 4.88 -0.90
N PHE A 99 -17.56 5.56 -0.03
CA PHE A 99 -17.27 5.62 1.40
C PHE A 99 -17.51 4.26 2.09
N VAL A 100 -18.61 3.58 1.78
CA VAL A 100 -18.93 2.27 2.35
C VAL A 100 -17.94 1.21 1.87
N VAL A 101 -17.68 1.14 0.57
CA VAL A 101 -16.72 0.19 -0.01
C VAL A 101 -15.31 0.48 0.48
N GLY A 102 -14.91 1.75 0.53
CA GLY A 102 -13.63 2.19 1.06
C GLY A 102 -13.46 1.85 2.54
N GLY A 103 -14.51 2.03 3.35
CA GLY A 103 -14.52 1.66 4.77
C GLY A 103 -14.36 0.16 5.01
N VAL A 104 -15.04 -0.67 4.23
CA VAL A 104 -14.90 -2.13 4.30
C VAL A 104 -13.52 -2.57 3.82
N TYR A 105 -13.03 -2.01 2.71
CA TYR A 105 -11.68 -2.27 2.22
C TYR A 105 -10.62 -1.92 3.27
N LEU A 106 -10.71 -0.73 3.88
CA LEU A 106 -9.76 -0.27 4.89
C LEU A 106 -9.78 -1.17 6.13
N SER A 107 -10.97 -1.53 6.61
CA SER A 107 -11.14 -2.43 7.76
C SER A 107 -10.57 -3.82 7.48
N GLY A 108 -10.86 -4.36 6.29
CA GLY A 108 -10.30 -5.64 5.84
C GLY A 108 -8.79 -5.59 5.70
N TYR A 109 -8.25 -4.54 5.08
CA TYR A 109 -6.82 -4.33 4.93
C TYR A 109 -6.10 -4.30 6.29
N LEU A 110 -6.61 -3.51 7.26
CA LEU A 110 -6.02 -3.42 8.60
C LEU A 110 -6.07 -4.77 9.35
N LEU A 111 -7.18 -5.51 9.24
CA LEU A 111 -7.30 -6.85 9.82
C LEU A 111 -6.27 -7.83 9.23
N LEU A 112 -6.09 -7.83 7.91
CA LEU A 112 -5.13 -8.72 7.24
C LEU A 112 -3.69 -8.33 7.56
N CYS A 113 -3.41 -7.04 7.61
CA CYS A 113 -2.12 -6.52 8.01
C CYS A 113 -1.75 -6.90 9.45
N TRP A 114 -2.73 -6.88 10.36
CA TRP A 114 -2.57 -7.37 11.73
C TRP A 114 -2.33 -8.89 11.76
N LEU A 115 -3.07 -9.66 10.96
CA LEU A 115 -2.93 -11.11 10.87
C LEU A 115 -1.58 -11.55 10.28
N LEU A 116 -1.06 -10.81 9.31
CA LEU A 116 0.22 -11.09 8.62
C LEU A 116 1.45 -10.60 9.39
N GLY A 117 1.25 -9.87 10.50
CA GLY A 117 2.35 -9.39 11.35
C GLY A 117 3.35 -8.53 10.58
N VAL A 118 2.85 -7.55 9.83
CA VAL A 118 3.66 -6.61 9.03
C VAL A 118 4.40 -5.65 9.97
N SER A 119 5.72 -5.81 10.08
CA SER A 119 6.61 -5.03 10.96
C SER A 119 6.57 -3.52 10.68
N GLU A 120 6.30 -3.15 9.44
CA GLU A 120 6.25 -1.77 8.94
C GLU A 120 5.09 -1.00 9.57
N LEU A 121 3.98 -1.67 9.87
CA LEU A 121 2.85 -1.06 10.56
C LEU A 121 3.17 -0.62 11.97
N ALA A 122 4.06 -1.33 12.67
CA ALA A 122 4.50 -0.94 14.01
C ALA A 122 5.29 0.37 14.00
N VAL A 123 5.98 0.68 12.89
CA VAL A 123 6.71 1.95 12.72
C VAL A 123 5.73 3.09 12.41
N VAL A 124 4.78 2.85 11.51
CA VAL A 124 3.76 3.85 11.13
C VAL A 124 2.87 4.20 12.33
N THR A 125 2.44 3.21 13.12
CA THR A 125 1.65 3.47 14.33
C THR A 125 2.47 4.19 15.40
N LYS A 126 3.76 3.90 15.56
CA LYS A 126 4.64 4.67 16.47
C LYS A 126 4.77 6.14 16.08
N LEU A 127 4.82 6.45 14.79
CA LEU A 127 4.88 7.82 14.29
C LEU A 127 3.55 8.56 14.47
N PHE A 128 2.42 7.91 14.15
CA PHE A 128 1.09 8.51 14.32
C PHE A 128 0.66 8.63 15.79
N CYS A 129 1.18 7.76 16.67
CA CYS A 129 0.83 7.73 18.08
C CYS A 129 1.92 8.26 19.01
N SER A 130 2.84 9.07 18.49
CA SER A 130 3.87 9.77 19.29
C SER A 130 3.31 10.78 20.31
N GLY A 131 1.99 10.86 20.47
CA GLY A 131 1.29 11.73 21.42
C GLY A 131 0.34 11.04 22.41
N THR A 132 0.16 9.71 22.42
CA THR A 132 -0.68 9.05 23.45
C THR A 132 -0.02 7.80 24.04
N THR A 133 0.24 7.86 25.34
CA THR A 133 0.83 6.84 26.23
C THR A 133 -0.01 5.56 26.40
N VAL A 134 -1.00 5.34 25.55
CA VAL A 134 -2.02 4.27 25.69
C VAL A 134 -1.51 2.92 25.15
N TRP A 135 -0.52 2.91 24.26
CA TRP A 135 -0.09 1.71 23.53
C TRP A 135 0.94 0.82 24.23
N GLU A 136 1.58 1.26 25.32
CA GLU A 136 2.58 0.44 26.05
C GLU A 136 1.96 -0.80 26.71
N LYS A 137 0.66 -0.76 27.05
CA LYS A 137 -0.09 -1.92 27.55
C LYS A 137 -0.51 -2.90 26.44
N ALA A 138 -0.74 -2.42 25.22
CA ALA A 138 -1.11 -3.26 24.08
C ALA A 138 0.11 -3.99 23.50
N GLU A 139 1.28 -3.34 23.43
CA GLU A 139 2.55 -3.98 23.02
C GLU A 139 2.91 -5.17 23.95
N ARG A 140 2.73 -5.04 25.27
CA ARG A 140 3.03 -6.11 26.24
C ARG A 140 2.12 -7.36 26.15
N SER A 141 0.93 -7.25 25.57
CA SER A 141 0.05 -8.39 25.30
C SER A 141 0.42 -9.05 23.96
N PHE A 142 0.81 -8.24 22.97
CA PHE A 142 1.16 -8.69 21.62
C PHE A 142 2.49 -9.49 21.56
N TYR A 143 3.54 -9.08 22.29
CA TYR A 143 4.78 -9.88 22.39
C TYR A 143 4.59 -11.20 23.15
N ARG A 144 3.64 -11.26 24.10
CA ARG A 144 3.42 -12.43 24.95
C ARG A 144 2.81 -13.62 24.19
N CYS A 145 1.97 -13.35 23.18
CA CYS A 145 1.44 -14.40 22.30
C CYS A 145 2.43 -14.87 21.23
N HIS A 146 3.33 -14.00 20.75
CA HIS A 146 4.27 -14.36 19.68
C HIS A 146 5.57 -15.04 20.19
N CYS A 147 5.91 -14.91 21.49
CA CYS A 147 7.07 -15.58 22.09
C CYS A 147 6.88 -17.10 22.22
N MET A 148 5.65 -17.61 22.27
CA MET A 148 5.37 -19.06 22.33
C MET A 148 5.45 -19.77 20.97
N LYS A 149 5.39 -19.05 19.84
CA LYS A 149 5.52 -19.66 18.49
C LYS A 149 6.87 -19.43 17.83
N LYS A 150 7.63 -18.39 18.21
CA LYS A 150 8.94 -18.09 17.60
C LYS A 150 10.14 -18.75 18.29
N PHE A 151 9.94 -19.48 19.40
CA PHE A 151 10.99 -20.30 20.03
C PHE A 151 11.12 -21.73 19.43
N ARG A 152 10.22 -22.16 18.53
CA ARG A 152 10.30 -23.52 17.93
C ARG A 152 10.95 -23.59 16.54
N VAL A 153 11.17 -22.46 15.85
CA VAL A 153 11.58 -22.49 14.42
C VAL A 153 13.03 -22.01 14.19
N TYR A 154 13.73 -21.50 15.22
CA TYR A 154 15.14 -21.10 15.10
C TYR A 154 16.14 -22.06 15.76
N PHE A 155 15.71 -23.19 16.33
CA PHE A 155 16.60 -24.17 16.97
C PHE A 155 16.84 -25.46 16.16
N VAL A 156 16.27 -25.60 14.96
CA VAL A 156 16.43 -26.77 14.08
C VAL A 156 17.12 -26.36 12.77
N HIS A 157 18.23 -25.62 12.88
CA HIS A 157 19.15 -25.46 11.75
C HIS A 157 20.60 -25.20 12.18
N THR A 158 20.96 -25.71 13.37
CA THR A 158 22.34 -25.76 13.86
C THR A 158 22.57 -27.03 14.67
N VAL A 159 22.31 -28.19 14.05
CA VAL A 159 22.97 -29.48 14.33
C VAL A 159 23.12 -30.20 13.00
#